data_AF-A0A956EQK8-F1
#
_entry.id   AF-A0A956EQK8-F1
#
_cell.length_a   1.000
_cell.length_b   1.000
_cell.length_c   1.000
_cell.angle_alpha   90.00
_cell.angle_beta   90.00
_cell.angle_gamma   90.00
#
_symmetry.space_group_name_H-M   'P 1'
#
loop_
_entity.id
_entity.type
_entity.pdbx_description
1 polymer ?
#
loop_
_entity_poly.entity_id
_entity_poly.type
_entity_poly.pdbx_seq_one_letter_code
_entity_poly.pdbx_strand_id
1 'polypeptide(L)'
;MKNLRFGIEIETVGKNRETLARALQSVVGGTLVPIADRWEVIDSRGRTWRLVPDGSLADRYNSGELVSPILEYTDIEELQQVVRALRKAGARTDHSTGIHIHVDGARFDAKSTANLVKMIHKQELLLEHALGVSESRRRTYCRRIDSEFMRRLEARRPK
;
A
#
# COMPACT_ATOMS: atom_id res chain seq x y z
N MET A 1 6.85 -17.65 -2.91
CA MET A 1 6.26 -16.37 -2.45
C MET A 1 7.11 -15.60 -1.43
N LYS A 2 7.89 -16.26 -0.56
CA LYS A 2 8.70 -15.58 0.48
C LYS A 2 9.91 -14.75 -0.01
N ASN A 3 10.18 -14.74 -1.33
CA ASN A 3 11.37 -14.09 -1.91
C ASN A 3 11.01 -12.87 -2.78
N LEU A 4 9.76 -12.40 -2.72
CA LEU A 4 9.33 -11.19 -3.40
C LEU A 4 9.53 -10.01 -2.45
N ARG A 5 10.23 -8.99 -2.94
CA ARG A 5 10.32 -7.70 -2.28
C ARG A 5 9.04 -6.91 -2.55
N PHE A 6 8.64 -6.10 -1.57
CA PHE A 6 7.46 -5.27 -1.69
C PHE A 6 7.64 -3.94 -0.95
N GLY A 7 6.85 -2.94 -1.31
CA GLY A 7 6.64 -1.73 -0.51
C GLY A 7 5.17 -1.64 -0.14
N ILE A 8 4.86 -0.93 0.94
CA ILE A 8 3.48 -0.69 1.35
C ILE A 8 3.28 0.76 1.76
N GLU A 9 2.16 1.33 1.32
CA GLU A 9 1.64 2.62 1.75
C GLU A 9 0.36 2.35 2.55
N ILE A 10 0.23 2.94 3.73
CA ILE A 10 -0.91 2.76 4.63
C ILE A 10 -1.41 4.13 5.07
N GLU A 11 -2.59 4.49 4.59
CA GLU A 11 -3.24 5.73 4.99
C GLU A 11 -3.91 5.59 6.36
N THR A 12 -3.82 6.66 7.16
CA THR A 12 -4.40 6.71 8.50
C THR A 12 -4.99 8.09 8.80
N VAL A 13 -6.02 8.09 9.63
CA VAL A 13 -6.66 9.31 10.18
C VAL A 13 -6.62 9.32 11.70
N GLY A 14 -6.96 10.46 12.30
CA GLY A 14 -7.14 10.63 13.75
C GLY A 14 -5.91 11.10 14.51
N LYS A 15 -4.73 11.13 13.88
CA LYS A 15 -3.48 11.63 14.46
C LYS A 15 -2.63 12.35 13.43
N ASN A 16 -1.90 13.36 13.88
CA ASN A 16 -0.94 14.07 13.05
C ASN A 16 0.30 13.22 12.75
N ARG A 17 1.01 13.55 11.67
CA ARG A 17 2.18 12.79 11.20
C ARG A 17 3.33 12.72 12.19
N GLU A 18 3.52 13.73 13.04
CA GLU A 18 4.54 13.67 14.09
C GLU A 18 4.24 12.55 15.10
N THR A 19 2.98 12.46 15.56
CA THR A 19 2.56 11.41 16.48
C THR A 19 2.71 10.03 15.84
N LEU A 20 2.33 9.90 14.57
CA LEU A 20 2.49 8.66 13.81
C LEU A 20 3.97 8.30 13.65
N ALA A 21 4.83 9.26 13.35
CA ALA A 21 6.26 9.04 13.17
C ALA A 21 6.97 8.65 14.49
N ARG A 22 6.56 9.23 15.62
CA ARG A 22 7.04 8.80 16.96
C ARG A 22 6.57 7.38 17.29
N ALA A 23 5.34 7.02 16.94
CA ALA A 23 4.83 5.67 17.13
C ALA A 23 5.58 4.65 16.25
N LEU A 24 5.85 4.99 14.99
CA LEU A 24 6.70 4.21 14.10
C LEU A 24 8.12 4.02 14.67
N GLN A 25 8.77 5.12 15.08
CA GLN A 25 10.11 5.11 15.67
C GLN A 25 10.18 4.21 16.92
N SER A 26 9.11 4.13 17.71
CA SER A 26 9.06 3.25 18.89
C SER A 26 9.18 1.75 18.55
N VAL A 27 8.94 1.38 17.29
CA VAL A 27 9.05 -0.01 16.80
C VAL A 27 10.36 -0.23 16.05
N VAL A 28 10.65 0.61 15.04
CA VAL A 28 11.80 0.39 14.13
C VAL A 28 13.11 1.00 14.65
N GLY A 29 13.02 1.77 15.74
CA GLY A 29 14.13 2.50 16.33
C GLY A 29 14.65 3.62 15.43
N GLY A 30 15.94 3.94 15.58
CA GLY A 30 16.65 4.86 14.71
C GLY A 30 16.29 6.33 14.91
N THR A 31 16.49 7.13 13.86
CA THR A 31 16.46 8.60 13.94
C THR A 31 15.23 9.17 13.26
N LEU A 32 14.48 9.98 14.01
CA LEU A 32 13.35 10.75 13.51
C LEU A 32 13.82 12.10 12.94
N VAL A 33 13.48 12.38 11.69
CA VAL A 33 13.89 13.57 10.95
C VAL A 33 12.65 14.30 10.40
N PRO A 34 12.37 15.55 10.83
CA PRO A 34 11.33 16.37 10.20
C PRO A 34 11.82 16.92 8.86
N ILE A 35 11.00 16.82 7.81
CA ILE A 35 11.30 17.38 6.48
C ILE A 35 10.06 18.09 5.94
N ALA A 36 10.03 19.43 6.01
CA ALA A 36 8.90 20.25 5.57
C ALA A 36 7.56 19.75 6.16
N ASP A 37 6.67 19.20 5.35
CA ASP A 37 5.35 18.70 5.75
C ASP A 37 5.28 17.17 5.99
N ARG A 38 6.43 16.49 5.91
CA ARG A 38 6.59 15.05 6.18
C ARG A 38 7.58 14.76 7.30
N TRP A 39 7.54 13.52 7.77
CA TRP A 39 8.51 12.98 8.72
C TRP A 39 9.18 11.74 8.15
N GLU A 40 10.46 11.58 8.41
CA GLU A 40 11.21 10.39 8.04
C GLU A 40 11.74 9.70 9.30
N VAL A 41 11.68 8.37 9.32
CA VAL A 41 12.34 7.54 10.35
C VAL A 41 13.36 6.69 9.63
N ILE A 42 14.64 6.98 9.87
CA ILE A 42 15.76 6.17 9.40
C ILE A 42 15.96 5.08 10.43
N ASP A 43 15.55 3.85 10.11
CA ASP A 43 15.60 2.73 11.04
C ASP A 43 17.04 2.28 11.36
N SER A 44 17.18 1.36 12.31
CA SER A 44 18.50 0.82 12.72
C SER A 44 19.28 0.12 11.60
N ARG A 45 18.62 -0.23 10.48
CA ARG A 45 19.23 -0.82 9.28
C ARG A 45 19.56 0.23 8.21
N GLY A 46 19.35 1.51 8.50
CA GLY A 46 19.57 2.62 7.57
C GLY A 46 18.50 2.74 6.49
N ARG A 47 17.35 2.08 6.63
CA ARG A 47 16.24 2.19 5.69
C ARG A 47 15.31 3.32 6.12
N THR A 48 14.75 4.04 5.14
CA THR A 48 13.88 5.19 5.40
C THR A 48 12.42 4.80 5.30
N TRP A 49 11.70 4.97 6.40
CA TRP A 49 10.25 5.03 6.45
C TRP A 49 9.80 6.48 6.39
N ARG A 50 8.63 6.76 5.83
CA ARG A 50 8.09 8.13 5.74
C ARG A 50 6.66 8.21 6.23
N LEU A 51 6.31 9.33 6.87
CA LEU A 51 4.94 9.76 7.11
C LEU A 51 4.70 11.01 6.29
N VAL A 52 3.93 10.89 5.21
CA VAL A 52 3.68 11.95 4.23
C VAL A 52 2.22 12.40 4.28
N PRO A 53 1.91 13.62 3.83
CA PRO A 53 0.52 14.00 3.56
C PRO A 53 0.01 13.26 2.32
N ASP A 54 -1.25 12.85 2.34
CA ASP A 54 -1.94 12.32 1.17
C ASP A 54 -3.15 13.22 0.82
N GLY A 55 -3.31 13.49 -0.48
CA GLY A 55 -4.32 14.43 -0.98
C GLY A 55 -5.75 13.88 -1.00
N SER A 56 -5.91 12.56 -0.87
CA SER A 56 -7.21 11.89 -0.83
C SER A 56 -7.82 11.84 0.59
N LEU A 57 -7.03 12.14 1.62
CA LEU A 57 -7.47 12.17 3.02
C LEU A 57 -8.20 13.46 3.37
N ALA A 58 -9.35 13.31 4.04
CA ALA A 58 -10.26 14.41 4.32
C ALA A 58 -9.69 15.48 5.28
N ASP A 59 -8.90 15.07 6.29
CA ASP A 59 -8.25 15.97 7.23
C ASP A 59 -6.73 15.96 7.02
N ARG A 60 -6.19 16.98 6.36
CA ARG A 60 -4.75 17.09 6.06
C ARG A 60 -3.85 17.15 7.30
N TYR A 61 -4.37 17.59 8.45
CA TYR A 61 -3.56 17.82 9.65
C TYR A 61 -3.60 16.63 10.61
N ASN A 62 -4.75 15.98 10.77
CA ASN A 62 -4.91 14.77 11.59
C ASN A 62 -4.99 13.50 10.76
N SER A 63 -4.14 13.42 9.74
CA SER A 63 -3.96 12.22 8.93
C SER A 63 -2.52 12.10 8.44
N GLY A 64 -2.21 10.94 7.87
CA GLY A 64 -0.96 10.72 7.15
C GLY A 64 -0.91 9.35 6.51
N GLU A 65 -0.08 9.24 5.49
CA GLU A 65 0.26 7.99 4.83
C GLU A 65 1.64 7.53 5.29
N LEU A 66 1.68 6.32 5.86
CA LEU A 66 2.93 5.61 6.14
C LEU A 66 3.44 5.00 4.84
N VAL A 67 4.63 5.38 4.41
CA VAL A 67 5.35 4.79 3.27
C VAL A 67 6.52 3.97 3.80
N SER A 68 6.51 2.66 3.53
CA SER A 68 7.59 1.77 3.95
C SER A 68 8.84 1.93 3.07
N PRO A 69 10.03 1.53 3.56
CA PRO A 69 11.13 1.17 2.67
C PRO A 69 10.77 -0.08 1.84
N ILE A 70 11.70 -0.54 1.01
CA ILE A 70 11.57 -1.88 0.41
C ILE A 70 11.67 -2.92 1.53
N LEU A 71 10.64 -3.75 1.61
CA LEU A 71 10.46 -4.82 2.58
C LEU A 71 10.63 -6.20 1.93
N GLU A 72 10.97 -7.18 2.76
CA GLU A 72 11.02 -8.60 2.44
C GLU A 72 10.02 -9.38 3.29
N TYR A 73 9.82 -10.66 2.98
CA TYR A 73 8.87 -11.51 3.73
C TYR A 73 9.18 -11.57 5.23
N THR A 74 10.44 -11.47 5.61
CA THR A 74 10.90 -11.43 7.02
C THR A 74 10.50 -10.15 7.74
N ASP A 75 10.20 -9.05 7.01
CA ASP A 75 9.78 -7.78 7.60
C ASP A 75 8.29 -7.74 7.96
N ILE A 76 7.50 -8.75 7.57
CA ILE A 76 6.05 -8.76 7.81
C ILE A 76 5.72 -8.64 9.30
N GLU A 77 6.51 -9.26 10.17
CA GLU A 77 6.28 -9.19 11.62
C GLU A 77 6.55 -7.78 12.16
N GLU A 78 7.65 -7.14 11.76
CA GLU A 78 7.97 -5.74 12.11
C GLU A 78 6.88 -4.79 11.58
N LEU A 79 6.44 -4.96 10.33
CA LEU A 79 5.35 -4.18 9.74
C LEU A 79 4.05 -4.32 10.55
N GLN A 80 3.70 -5.53 11.01
CA GLN A 80 2.55 -5.71 11.88
C GLN A 80 2.71 -4.99 13.22
N GLN A 81 3.92 -4.95 13.80
CA GLN A 81 4.17 -4.17 15.01
C GLN A 81 4.05 -2.68 14.76
N VAL A 82 4.50 -2.17 13.61
CA VAL A 82 4.29 -0.78 13.19
C VAL A 82 2.78 -0.47 13.15
N VAL A 83 1.97 -1.29 12.46
CA VAL A 83 0.51 -1.10 12.40
C VAL A 83 -0.13 -1.09 13.80
N ARG A 84 0.29 -2.01 14.69
CA ARG A 84 -0.20 -2.05 16.08
C ARG A 84 0.19 -0.79 16.86
N ALA A 85 1.41 -0.30 16.69
CA ALA A 85 1.89 0.91 17.35
C ALA A 85 1.15 2.16 16.90
N LEU A 86 0.92 2.31 15.58
CA LEU A 86 0.10 3.40 15.04
C LEU A 86 -1.32 3.37 15.62
N ARG A 87 -1.96 2.19 15.65
CA ARG A 87 -3.28 2.03 16.25
C ARG A 87 -3.29 2.39 17.74
N LYS A 88 -2.28 1.95 18.49
CA LYS A 88 -2.13 2.27 19.93
C LYS A 88 -1.92 3.77 20.17
N ALA A 89 -1.24 4.46 19.25
CA ALA A 89 -1.09 5.91 19.28
C ALA A 89 -2.39 6.67 18.93
N GLY A 90 -3.44 5.96 18.51
CA GLY A 90 -4.76 6.49 18.21
C GLY A 90 -5.04 6.71 16.73
N ALA A 91 -4.17 6.23 15.84
CA ALA A 91 -4.46 6.17 14.41
C ALA A 91 -5.63 5.23 14.13
N ARG A 92 -6.43 5.57 13.14
CA ARG A 92 -7.64 4.84 12.75
C ARG A 92 -7.80 4.89 11.23
N THR A 93 -8.70 4.05 10.72
CA THR A 93 -9.07 3.99 9.31
C THR A 93 -10.54 4.38 9.18
N ASP A 94 -10.88 5.01 8.06
CA ASP A 94 -12.26 5.30 7.69
C ASP A 94 -12.46 5.08 6.19
N HIS A 95 -13.61 5.51 5.66
CA HIS A 95 -13.96 5.33 4.25
C HIS A 95 -13.07 6.12 3.26
N SER A 96 -12.29 7.10 3.75
CA SER A 96 -11.31 7.85 2.96
C SER A 96 -9.95 7.17 2.90
N THR A 97 -9.66 6.22 3.80
CA THR A 97 -8.35 5.55 3.87
C THR A 97 -8.21 4.36 2.92
N GLY A 98 -7.01 4.16 2.39
CA GLY A 98 -6.60 3.05 1.55
C GLY A 98 -5.26 2.42 1.95
N ILE A 99 -4.90 1.35 1.22
CA ILE A 99 -3.57 0.76 1.22
C ILE A 99 -3.09 0.60 -0.22
N HIS A 100 -1.79 0.73 -0.42
CA HIS A 100 -1.14 0.43 -1.69
C HIS A 100 0.03 -0.52 -1.45
N ILE A 101 0.10 -1.60 -2.23
CA ILE A 101 1.18 -2.57 -2.15
C ILE A 101 1.93 -2.56 -3.47
N HIS A 102 3.20 -2.17 -3.41
CA HIS A 102 4.15 -2.25 -4.51
C HIS A 102 4.81 -3.62 -4.49
N VAL A 103 4.78 -4.37 -5.59
CA VAL A 103 5.44 -5.68 -5.68
C VAL A 103 6.58 -5.58 -6.69
N ASP A 104 7.77 -6.07 -6.32
CA ASP A 104 8.94 -6.06 -7.20
C ASP A 104 8.69 -6.84 -8.50
N GLY A 105 8.72 -6.11 -9.60
CA GLY A 105 8.46 -6.58 -10.95
C GLY A 105 9.57 -7.45 -11.56
N ALA A 106 10.79 -7.42 -11.01
CA ALA A 106 12.00 -7.91 -11.69
C ALA A 106 11.98 -9.40 -12.04
N ARG A 107 11.15 -10.20 -11.35
CA ARG A 107 11.02 -11.65 -11.60
C ARG A 107 9.92 -12.00 -12.60
N PHE A 108 9.12 -11.03 -13.04
CA PHE A 108 8.00 -11.27 -13.94
C PHE A 108 8.38 -10.92 -15.38
N ASP A 109 8.22 -11.89 -16.26
CA ASP A 109 8.29 -11.73 -17.69
C ASP A 109 6.92 -11.35 -18.29
N ALA A 110 6.87 -11.13 -19.61
CA ALA A 110 5.63 -10.81 -20.30
C ALA A 110 4.55 -11.89 -20.12
N LYS A 111 4.96 -13.16 -20.07
CA LYS A 111 4.06 -14.31 -19.92
C LYS A 111 3.40 -14.38 -18.55
N SER A 112 4.20 -14.27 -17.49
CA SER A 112 3.72 -14.25 -16.10
C SER A 112 2.88 -13.00 -15.80
N THR A 113 3.24 -11.85 -16.36
CA THR A 113 2.42 -10.64 -16.31
C THR A 113 1.06 -10.84 -17.00
N ALA A 114 1.05 -11.43 -18.20
CA ALA A 114 -0.20 -11.74 -18.91
C ALA A 114 -1.07 -12.75 -18.14
N ASN A 115 -0.46 -13.71 -17.46
CA ASN A 115 -1.18 -14.67 -16.62
C ASN A 115 -1.79 -14.01 -15.38
N LEU A 116 -1.08 -13.07 -14.74
CA LEU A 116 -1.62 -12.30 -13.62
C LEU A 116 -2.88 -11.53 -14.03
N VAL A 117 -2.82 -10.80 -15.15
CA VAL A 117 -3.97 -10.07 -15.71
C VAL A 117 -5.17 -11.00 -15.94
N LYS A 118 -4.94 -12.17 -16.55
CA LYS A 118 -6.00 -13.17 -16.78
C LYS A 118 -6.59 -13.71 -15.49
N MET A 119 -5.76 -13.96 -14.48
CA MET A 119 -6.22 -14.41 -13.17
C MET A 119 -7.11 -13.37 -12.50
N ILE A 120 -6.70 -12.09 -12.50
CA ILE A 120 -7.49 -11.00 -11.95
C ILE A 120 -8.81 -10.87 -12.71
N HIS A 121 -8.79 -10.84 -14.05
CA HIS A 121 -10.00 -10.73 -14.87
C HIS A 121 -10.99 -11.88 -14.58
N LYS A 122 -10.50 -13.12 -14.48
CA LYS A 122 -11.34 -14.30 -14.17
C LYS A 122 -12.02 -14.20 -12.80
N GLN A 123 -11.38 -13.54 -11.83
CA GLN A 123 -11.85 -13.45 -10.44
C GLN A 123 -12.46 -12.08 -10.10
N GLU A 124 -12.51 -11.15 -11.03
CA GLU A 124 -12.78 -9.73 -10.78
C GLU A 124 -14.11 -9.51 -10.07
N LEU A 125 -15.17 -10.22 -10.48
CA LEU A 125 -16.48 -10.14 -9.84
C LEU A 125 -16.47 -10.66 -8.40
N LEU A 126 -15.69 -11.72 -8.13
CA LEU A 126 -15.55 -12.27 -6.78
C LEU A 126 -14.72 -11.35 -5.89
N LEU A 127 -13.65 -10.75 -6.43
CA LEU A 127 -12.82 -9.77 -5.72
C LEU A 127 -13.63 -8.52 -5.37
N GLU A 128 -14.40 -7.99 -6.32
CA GLU A 128 -15.28 -6.84 -6.08
C GLU A 128 -16.33 -7.12 -5.01
N HIS A 129 -16.91 -8.33 -5.01
CA HIS A 129 -17.89 -8.73 -4.00
C HIS A 129 -17.23 -8.89 -2.64
N ALA A 130 -16.09 -9.58 -2.56
CA ALA A 130 -15.35 -9.82 -1.32
C ALA A 130 -14.85 -8.51 -0.67
N LEU A 131 -14.45 -7.53 -1.49
CA LEU A 131 -13.98 -6.22 -1.04
C LEU A 131 -15.12 -5.21 -0.84
N GLY A 132 -16.38 -5.59 -1.08
CA GLY A 132 -17.53 -4.69 -0.92
C GLY A 132 -17.48 -3.46 -1.81
N VAL A 133 -16.95 -3.58 -3.03
CA VAL A 133 -16.80 -2.43 -3.95
C VAL A 133 -18.18 -1.91 -4.34
N SER A 134 -18.45 -0.64 -4.03
CA SER A 134 -19.73 0.00 -4.37
C SER A 134 -19.86 0.23 -5.89
N GLU A 135 -21.08 0.34 -6.38
CA GLU A 135 -21.35 0.65 -7.79
C GLU A 135 -20.75 2.01 -8.20
N SER A 136 -20.80 3.00 -7.31
CA SER A 136 -20.16 4.31 -7.52
C SER A 136 -18.65 4.18 -7.71
N ARG A 137 -17.97 3.38 -6.89
CA ARG A 137 -16.53 3.13 -7.03
C ARG A 137 -16.21 2.34 -8.29
N ARG A 138 -17.01 1.33 -8.66
CA ARG A 138 -16.84 0.59 -9.93
C ARG A 138 -16.90 1.50 -11.16
N ARG A 139 -17.82 2.47 -11.17
CA ARG A 139 -18.00 3.39 -12.31
C ARG A 139 -16.84 4.37 -12.48
N THR A 140 -16.25 4.82 -11.37
CA THR A 140 -15.27 5.91 -11.36
C THR A 140 -13.82 5.41 -11.24
N TYR A 141 -13.52 4.60 -10.22
CA TYR A 141 -12.15 4.27 -9.82
C TYR A 141 -11.77 2.80 -10.06
N CYS A 142 -12.72 1.88 -9.87
CA CYS A 142 -12.49 0.43 -9.89
C CYS A 142 -13.15 -0.19 -11.14
N ARG A 143 -12.88 0.38 -12.32
CA ARG A 143 -13.40 -0.17 -13.57
C ARG A 143 -12.75 -1.53 -13.83
N ARG A 144 -13.59 -2.46 -14.28
CA ARG A 144 -13.16 -3.80 -14.68
C ARG A 144 -12.15 -3.77 -15.81
N ILE A 145 -11.33 -4.82 -15.88
CA ILE A 145 -10.44 -5.05 -17.00
C ILE A 145 -11.28 -5.11 -18.29
N ASP A 146 -10.92 -4.24 -19.23
CA ASP A 146 -11.63 -4.09 -20.49
C ASP A 146 -11.60 -5.37 -21.32
N SER A 147 -12.77 -5.79 -21.79
CA SER A 147 -12.93 -7.00 -22.60
C SER A 147 -12.13 -6.93 -23.91
N GLU A 148 -12.01 -5.74 -24.52
CA GLU A 148 -11.23 -5.58 -25.76
C GLU A 148 -9.73 -5.80 -25.51
N PHE A 149 -9.22 -5.24 -24.42
CA PHE A 149 -7.87 -5.50 -23.96
C PHE A 149 -7.63 -7.00 -23.73
N MET A 150 -8.56 -7.72 -23.11
CA MET A 150 -8.44 -9.18 -22.92
C MET A 150 -8.38 -9.94 -24.24
N ARG A 151 -9.23 -9.61 -25.21
CA ARG A 151 -9.17 -10.23 -26.55
C ARG A 151 -7.82 -10.01 -27.22
N ARG A 152 -7.28 -8.79 -27.16
CA ARG A 152 -5.96 -8.47 -27.73
C ARG A 152 -4.83 -9.23 -27.04
N LEU A 153 -4.89 -9.35 -25.72
CA LEU A 153 -3.91 -10.10 -24.93
C LEU A 153 -3.93 -11.60 -25.27
N GLU A 154 -5.10 -12.17 -25.54
CA GLU A 154 -5.26 -13.57 -25.95
C GLU A 154 -4.82 -13.82 -27.40
N ALA A 155 -5.05 -12.87 -28.31
CA ALA A 155 -4.57 -12.96 -29.67
C ALA A 155 -3.04 -12.84 -29.78
N ARG A 156 -2.40 -12.11 -28.85
CA ARG A 156 -0.95 -11.84 -28.84
C ARG A 156 -0.26 -12.48 -27.65
N ARG A 157 -0.53 -13.76 -27.37
CA ARG A 157 0.06 -14.45 -26.22
C ARG A 157 1.60 -14.36 -26.25
N PRO A 158 2.23 -13.79 -25.22
CA PRO A 158 3.68 -13.84 -25.07
C PRO A 158 4.14 -15.30 -25.01
N LYS A 159 5.22 -15.61 -25.74
CA LYS A 159 5.83 -16.96 -25.73
C LYS A 159 6.54 -17.21 -24.41
#